data_AF-A0A7X8QV93-F1
#
_entry.id   AF-A0A7X8QV93-F1
#
_cell.length_a   1.000
_cell.length_b   1.000
_cell.length_c   1.000
_cell.angle_alpha   90.00
_cell.angle_beta   90.00
_cell.angle_gamma   90.00
#
_symmetry.space_group_name_H-M   'P 1'
#
loop_
_entity.id
_entity.type
_entity.pdbx_description
1 polymer ?
#
loop_
_entity_poly.entity_id
_entity_poly.type
_entity_poly.pdbx_seq_one_letter_code
_entity_poly.pdbx_strand_id
1 'polypeptide(L)'
;MTDNFKQALKEVFTPGKAKAEEALNVTAAKASDKNQDLSINKSDEAKEQEKAKKKVNIQPESKKNPSAQPSHKESAGLHKNVITKDTKILGSITTQSDLEILGIVEGDIESKGNLVASGHIKGKVICNSAEIASAVIEGDLDITDNLIIKVGSQINGMLYAKSIHVSGQVTGDITAKSEVRIHSDACITGNISTPTIMVESGAILRGKIEVQKDIKVRNESLNKALAQ
;
A
#
# COMPACT_ATOMS: atom_id res chain seq x y z
N MET A 1 31.97 -50.88 20.23
CA MET A 1 31.32 -49.88 19.35
C MET A 1 30.82 -48.73 20.22
N THR A 2 31.65 -47.74 20.58
CA THR A 2 31.12 -46.57 21.33
C THR A 2 32.02 -45.32 21.41
N ASP A 3 32.98 -45.08 20.51
CA ASP A 3 33.92 -43.94 20.68
C ASP A 3 33.99 -42.92 19.54
N ASN A 4 32.97 -42.85 18.67
CA ASN A 4 32.87 -41.77 17.66
C ASN A 4 31.79 -40.70 17.96
N PHE A 5 30.99 -40.86 19.00
CA PHE A 5 29.87 -39.92 19.28
C PHE A 5 30.22 -38.85 20.33
N LYS A 6 31.25 -39.05 21.16
CA LYS A 6 31.68 -38.06 22.17
C LYS A 6 32.55 -36.94 21.61
N GLN A 7 33.14 -37.12 20.43
CA GLN A 7 34.04 -36.11 19.83
C GLN A 7 33.27 -35.04 19.06
N ALA A 8 32.09 -35.37 18.51
CA ALA A 8 31.25 -34.42 17.77
C ALA A 8 30.46 -33.43 18.68
N LEU A 9 30.26 -33.74 19.96
CA LEU A 9 29.48 -32.88 20.87
C LEU A 9 30.30 -31.76 21.54
N LYS A 10 31.63 -31.76 21.40
CA LYS A 10 32.51 -30.75 22.01
C LYS A 10 32.87 -29.59 21.07
N GLU A 11 32.50 -29.67 19.79
CA GLU A 11 32.76 -28.63 18.78
C GLU A 11 31.55 -27.74 18.47
N VAL A 12 30.33 -28.12 18.89
CA VAL A 12 29.09 -27.36 18.59
C VAL A 12 28.63 -26.48 19.76
N PHE A 13 29.12 -26.73 20.98
CA PHE A 13 28.67 -26.04 22.19
C PHE A 13 29.84 -25.49 23.02
N THR A 14 30.45 -24.39 22.56
CA THR A 14 30.98 -23.35 23.47
C THR A 14 30.90 -21.96 22.82
N PRO A 15 30.30 -20.95 23.48
CA PRO A 15 30.20 -19.59 22.98
C PRO A 15 31.53 -18.84 23.23
N GLY A 16 32.21 -18.49 22.15
CA GLY A 16 33.46 -17.71 22.17
C GLY A 16 33.17 -16.21 22.28
N LYS A 17 33.53 -15.63 23.43
CA LYS A 17 33.55 -14.20 23.72
C LYS A 17 34.36 -13.42 22.67
N ALA A 18 33.79 -12.30 22.23
CA ALA A 18 34.45 -11.26 21.47
C ALA A 18 35.70 -10.73 22.20
N LYS A 19 36.81 -10.65 21.47
CA LYS A 19 37.96 -9.80 21.77
C LYS A 19 38.18 -8.86 20.57
N ALA A 20 38.48 -7.62 20.92
CA ALA A 20 38.71 -6.46 20.06
C ALA A 20 40.11 -6.46 19.42
N GLU A 21 40.30 -5.48 18.52
CA GLU A 21 41.54 -5.05 17.81
C GLU A 21 41.99 -6.02 16.69
N GLU A 22 42.36 -5.66 15.46
CA GLU A 22 42.86 -4.45 14.75
C GLU A 22 42.17 -4.42 13.34
N ALA A 23 42.22 -3.44 12.44
CA ALA A 23 43.20 -2.39 12.16
C ALA A 23 42.55 -1.23 11.37
N LEU A 24 43.12 -0.06 11.59
CA LEU A 24 42.88 1.21 10.93
C LEU A 24 43.60 1.28 9.56
N ASN A 25 43.03 2.08 8.65
CA ASN A 25 43.72 2.91 7.64
C ASN A 25 43.92 2.36 6.20
N VAL A 26 43.14 2.91 5.25
CA VAL A 26 43.69 3.62 4.09
C VAL A 26 42.87 4.89 3.83
N THR A 27 43.57 6.02 3.76
CA THR A 27 43.06 7.39 3.66
C THR A 27 43.24 7.94 2.24
N ALA A 28 42.18 8.57 1.71
CA ALA A 28 42.13 9.69 0.75
C ALA A 28 42.72 9.49 -0.68
N ALA A 29 42.32 10.20 -1.74
CA ALA A 29 41.61 11.48 -1.85
C ALA A 29 41.05 11.70 -3.27
N LYS A 30 39.96 12.50 -3.37
CA LYS A 30 39.62 13.53 -4.39
C LYS A 30 39.53 13.13 -5.89
N ALA A 31 38.74 13.72 -6.77
CA ALA A 31 37.58 14.61 -6.82
C ALA A 31 37.30 14.87 -8.33
N SER A 32 36.09 15.34 -8.66
CA SER A 32 35.69 16.18 -9.81
C SER A 32 35.54 15.61 -11.24
N ASP A 33 34.29 15.68 -11.71
CA ASP A 33 33.75 16.27 -12.95
C ASP A 33 34.29 15.88 -14.35
N LYS A 34 33.45 15.24 -15.18
CA LYS A 34 32.77 15.87 -16.35
C LYS A 34 32.11 14.85 -17.29
N ASN A 35 30.86 15.18 -17.63
CA ASN A 35 30.07 14.86 -18.83
C ASN A 35 30.84 14.37 -20.08
N GLN A 36 30.32 13.32 -20.73
CA GLN A 36 29.71 13.30 -22.08
C GLN A 36 29.77 11.87 -22.63
N ASP A 37 28.62 11.24 -22.89
CA ASP A 37 28.27 10.89 -24.26
C ASP A 37 26.77 10.58 -24.39
N LEU A 38 26.12 11.35 -25.26
CA LEU A 38 24.74 11.22 -25.73
C LEU A 38 24.87 11.32 -27.25
N SER A 39 24.96 10.19 -27.91
CA SER A 39 24.81 10.06 -29.36
C SER A 39 23.46 9.39 -29.65
N ILE A 40 22.45 10.17 -30.04
CA ILE A 40 21.98 10.35 -31.43
C ILE A 40 21.17 9.14 -31.93
N ASN A 41 19.86 9.35 -32.12
CA ASN A 41 19.26 9.24 -33.46
C ASN A 41 17.93 9.99 -33.53
N LYS A 42 17.91 10.99 -34.42
CA LYS A 42 16.71 11.59 -35.02
C LYS A 42 16.28 10.70 -36.18
N SER A 43 14.97 10.58 -36.40
CA SER A 43 14.39 10.43 -37.73
C SER A 43 12.95 10.90 -37.73
N ASP A 44 12.69 11.83 -38.65
CA ASP A 44 11.46 12.57 -38.90
C ASP A 44 10.39 11.76 -39.67
N GLU A 45 9.15 12.26 -39.57
CA GLU A 45 8.04 12.33 -40.56
C GLU A 45 7.59 11.11 -41.40
N ALA A 46 6.27 10.82 -41.34
CA ALA A 46 5.35 10.95 -42.49
C ALA A 46 3.87 10.64 -42.13
N LYS A 47 2.96 11.46 -42.65
CA LYS A 47 1.50 11.28 -42.70
C LYS A 47 1.15 10.41 -43.91
N GLU A 48 0.08 9.58 -43.85
CA GLU A 48 -0.97 9.59 -44.88
C GLU A 48 -2.25 8.83 -44.45
N GLN A 49 -3.39 9.34 -44.90
CA GLN A 49 -4.74 8.81 -44.74
C GLN A 49 -5.14 8.05 -46.02
N GLU A 50 -5.96 7.00 -45.94
CA GLU A 50 -6.96 6.77 -47.00
C GLU A 50 -8.21 6.01 -46.52
N LYS A 51 -9.36 6.51 -46.99
CA LYS A 51 -10.74 6.02 -46.80
C LYS A 51 -11.11 5.05 -47.92
N ALA A 52 -11.94 4.05 -47.64
CA ALA A 52 -12.94 3.60 -48.62
C ALA A 52 -14.15 2.92 -47.96
N LYS A 53 -15.34 3.45 -48.30
CA LYS A 53 -16.67 3.01 -47.88
C LYS A 53 -17.17 1.88 -48.79
N LYS A 54 -18.03 0.99 -48.27
CA LYS A 54 -19.09 0.36 -49.10
C LYS A 54 -20.38 0.17 -48.30
N LYS A 55 -21.42 0.87 -48.75
CA LYS A 55 -22.83 0.69 -48.35
C LYS A 55 -23.38 -0.56 -49.05
N VAL A 56 -24.18 -1.36 -48.35
CA VAL A 56 -25.28 -2.13 -48.94
C VAL A 56 -26.47 -2.07 -47.98
N ASN A 57 -27.59 -1.56 -48.49
CA ASN A 57 -28.89 -1.46 -47.84
C ASN A 57 -29.88 -2.31 -48.64
N ILE A 58 -30.39 -3.40 -48.06
CA ILE A 58 -31.59 -4.10 -48.53
C ILE A 58 -32.30 -4.72 -47.30
N GLN A 59 -33.54 -4.28 -47.05
CA GLN A 59 -34.61 -5.01 -46.34
C GLN A 59 -35.70 -5.34 -47.40
N PRO A 60 -36.63 -6.32 -47.24
CA PRO A 60 -37.24 -6.80 -45.99
C PRO A 60 -37.62 -8.32 -45.91
N GLU A 61 -38.32 -8.68 -44.82
CA GLU A 61 -39.21 -9.85 -44.57
C GLU A 61 -38.71 -11.11 -43.80
N SER A 62 -38.94 -11.05 -42.48
CA SER A 62 -39.71 -11.99 -41.62
C SER A 62 -39.54 -13.52 -41.73
N LYS A 63 -39.01 -14.12 -40.64
CA LYS A 63 -39.59 -15.32 -39.97
C LYS A 63 -39.01 -15.55 -38.56
N LYS A 64 -39.92 -15.42 -37.57
CA LYS A 64 -39.97 -15.93 -36.17
C LYS A 64 -38.73 -16.63 -35.57
N ASN A 65 -38.24 -16.12 -34.43
CA ASN A 65 -38.41 -16.77 -33.12
C ASN A 65 -38.08 -15.81 -31.95
N PRO A 66 -38.65 -16.02 -30.75
CA PRO A 66 -38.90 -14.97 -29.76
C PRO A 66 -37.64 -14.54 -29.01
N SER A 67 -37.41 -13.22 -29.00
CA SER A 67 -36.47 -12.56 -28.10
C SER A 67 -37.01 -12.62 -26.67
N ALA A 68 -36.70 -13.69 -25.94
CA ALA A 68 -36.58 -13.61 -24.49
C ALA A 68 -35.32 -12.79 -24.21
N GLN A 69 -35.48 -11.47 -24.10
CA GLN A 69 -34.47 -10.64 -23.44
C GLN A 69 -34.38 -11.12 -22.00
N PRO A 70 -33.23 -11.62 -21.49
CA PRO A 70 -33.00 -11.51 -20.08
C PRO A 70 -32.80 -10.01 -19.83
N SER A 71 -33.86 -9.39 -19.34
CA SER A 71 -33.80 -8.11 -18.66
C SER A 71 -32.97 -8.32 -17.39
N HIS A 72 -31.65 -8.32 -17.54
CA HIS A 72 -30.77 -8.07 -16.41
C HIS A 72 -30.96 -6.61 -16.04
N LYS A 73 -31.93 -6.35 -15.16
CA LYS A 73 -31.77 -5.31 -14.17
C LYS A 73 -30.42 -5.59 -13.53
N GLU A 74 -29.41 -4.78 -13.86
CA GLU A 74 -28.19 -4.70 -13.05
C GLU A 74 -28.66 -4.31 -11.65
N SER A 75 -28.83 -5.33 -10.82
CA SER A 75 -28.67 -5.19 -9.38
C SER A 75 -27.36 -4.46 -9.20
N ALA A 76 -27.33 -3.44 -8.33
CA ALA A 76 -26.11 -2.81 -7.87
C ALA A 76 -25.25 -3.90 -7.19
N GLY A 77 -24.54 -4.66 -8.02
CA GLY A 77 -23.70 -5.76 -7.63
C GLY A 77 -22.41 -5.16 -7.15
N LEU A 78 -22.07 -5.42 -5.89
CA LEU A 78 -20.75 -5.19 -5.38
C LEU A 78 -19.77 -6.04 -6.22
N HIS A 79 -19.10 -5.43 -7.21
CA HIS A 79 -18.08 -6.13 -8.01
C HIS A 79 -16.85 -6.36 -7.13
N LYS A 80 -16.73 -7.54 -6.54
CA LYS A 80 -15.60 -7.91 -5.68
C LYS A 80 -14.55 -8.68 -6.48
N ASN A 81 -13.33 -8.19 -6.50
CA ASN A 81 -12.17 -8.91 -7.05
C ASN A 81 -11.44 -9.61 -5.90
N VAL A 82 -11.06 -10.88 -6.07
CA VAL A 82 -10.37 -11.66 -5.03
C VAL A 82 -9.10 -12.27 -5.62
N ILE A 83 -7.97 -11.97 -4.99
CA ILE A 83 -6.67 -12.58 -5.26
C ILE A 83 -6.44 -13.62 -4.17
N THR A 84 -6.52 -14.89 -4.53
CA THR A 84 -6.40 -16.00 -3.58
C THR A 84 -4.95 -16.20 -3.13
N LYS A 85 -4.78 -16.88 -1.99
CA LYS A 85 -3.46 -17.16 -1.37
C LYS A 85 -2.44 -17.84 -2.27
N ASP A 86 -2.91 -18.63 -3.25
CA ASP A 86 -2.06 -19.39 -4.19
C ASP A 86 -1.69 -18.57 -5.44
N THR A 87 -2.01 -17.27 -5.45
CA THR A 87 -1.74 -16.36 -6.56
C THR A 87 -0.61 -15.39 -6.17
N LYS A 88 0.40 -15.30 -7.03
CA LYS A 88 1.43 -14.25 -6.98
C LYS A 88 1.25 -13.33 -8.18
N ILE A 89 1.09 -12.03 -7.93
CA ILE A 89 1.00 -11.00 -8.96
C ILE A 89 2.28 -10.18 -8.95
N LEU A 90 2.84 -9.98 -10.14
CA LEU A 90 4.00 -9.14 -10.39
C LEU A 90 3.57 -8.00 -11.33
N GLY A 91 3.70 -6.75 -10.89
CA GLY A 91 3.29 -5.57 -11.65
C GLY A 91 2.19 -4.76 -10.98
N SER A 92 1.66 -3.77 -11.71
CA SER A 92 0.63 -2.87 -11.18
C SER A 92 -0.79 -3.42 -11.32
N ILE A 93 -1.61 -3.14 -10.32
CA ILE A 93 -3.03 -3.51 -10.29
C ILE A 93 -3.84 -2.22 -10.22
N THR A 94 -4.77 -2.02 -11.16
CA THR A 94 -5.72 -0.91 -11.10
C THR A 94 -7.14 -1.46 -11.17
N THR A 95 -7.99 -1.11 -10.20
CA THR A 95 -9.39 -1.51 -10.16
C THR A 95 -10.32 -0.39 -9.71
N GLN A 96 -11.55 -0.42 -10.22
CA GLN A 96 -12.59 0.54 -9.84
C GLN A 96 -13.49 0.03 -8.71
N SER A 97 -13.37 -1.24 -8.36
CA SER A 97 -14.26 -1.92 -7.43
C SER A 97 -13.50 -2.52 -6.25
N ASP A 98 -14.20 -3.19 -5.35
CA ASP A 98 -13.58 -3.74 -4.14
C ASP A 98 -12.56 -4.82 -4.50
N LEU A 99 -11.47 -4.85 -3.73
CA LEU A 99 -10.34 -5.76 -3.92
C LEU A 99 -10.02 -6.48 -2.62
N GLU A 100 -9.92 -7.79 -2.67
CA GLU A 100 -9.48 -8.63 -1.56
C GLU A 100 -8.20 -9.38 -1.95
N ILE A 101 -7.17 -9.26 -1.13
CA ILE A 101 -5.84 -9.82 -1.37
C ILE A 101 -5.48 -10.78 -0.25
N LEU A 102 -5.51 -12.08 -0.57
CA LEU A 102 -5.05 -13.16 0.29
C LEU A 102 -3.65 -13.66 -0.13
N GLY A 103 -3.25 -13.40 -1.38
CA GLY A 103 -2.00 -13.85 -1.98
C GLY A 103 -0.83 -12.89 -1.84
N ILE A 104 0.07 -12.95 -2.81
CA ILE A 104 1.28 -12.10 -2.86
C ILE A 104 1.13 -11.11 -4.01
N VAL A 105 1.36 -9.82 -3.74
CA VAL A 105 1.39 -8.78 -4.75
C VAL A 105 2.69 -8.00 -4.64
N GLU A 106 3.49 -8.01 -5.70
CA GLU A 106 4.71 -7.21 -5.83
C GLU A 106 4.51 -6.20 -6.95
N GLY A 107 4.26 -4.95 -6.56
CA GLY A 107 3.98 -3.82 -7.43
C GLY A 107 2.97 -2.84 -6.83
N ASP A 108 2.61 -1.82 -7.60
CA ASP A 108 1.72 -0.76 -7.15
C ASP A 108 0.24 -1.15 -7.29
N ILE A 109 -0.56 -0.83 -6.28
CA ILE A 109 -1.98 -1.16 -6.23
C ILE A 109 -2.77 0.14 -6.19
N GLU A 110 -3.67 0.34 -7.14
CA GLU A 110 -4.61 1.45 -7.17
C GLU A 110 -6.05 0.90 -7.21
N SER A 111 -6.81 1.15 -6.15
CA SER A 111 -8.21 0.74 -6.06
C SER A 111 -9.10 1.94 -5.73
N LYS A 112 -10.13 2.19 -6.54
CA LYS A 112 -11.15 3.20 -6.19
C LYS A 112 -12.11 2.71 -5.11
N GLY A 113 -12.16 1.39 -4.89
CA GLY A 113 -13.03 0.75 -3.90
C GLY A 113 -12.35 0.51 -2.55
N ASN A 114 -12.93 -0.41 -1.79
CA ASN A 114 -12.38 -0.88 -0.53
C ASN A 114 -11.33 -1.97 -0.78
N LEU A 115 -10.24 -1.92 -0.03
CA LEU A 115 -9.20 -2.94 -0.05
C LEU A 115 -9.25 -3.76 1.25
N VAL A 116 -9.29 -5.08 1.13
CA VAL A 116 -9.06 -6.00 2.23
C VAL A 116 -7.78 -6.77 1.96
N ALA A 117 -6.77 -6.65 2.84
CA ALA A 117 -5.49 -7.32 2.66
C ALA A 117 -5.20 -8.28 3.82
N SER A 118 -4.80 -9.50 3.48
CA SER A 118 -4.42 -10.56 4.42
C SER A 118 -3.21 -11.38 3.97
N GLY A 119 -2.56 -10.95 2.89
CA GLY A 119 -1.38 -11.61 2.32
C GLY A 119 -0.10 -10.76 2.42
N HIS A 120 0.77 -10.88 1.42
CA HIS A 120 2.01 -10.09 1.36
C HIS A 120 1.90 -9.06 0.23
N ILE A 121 2.11 -7.79 0.57
CA ILE A 121 2.06 -6.68 -0.40
C ILE A 121 3.39 -5.94 -0.34
N LYS A 122 4.03 -5.79 -1.49
CA LYS A 122 5.25 -4.97 -1.65
C LYS A 122 5.01 -3.93 -2.72
N GLY A 123 5.00 -2.65 -2.35
CA GLY A 123 4.76 -1.54 -3.26
C GLY A 123 3.86 -0.46 -2.68
N LYS A 124 3.52 0.54 -3.50
CA LYS A 124 2.62 1.63 -3.08
C LYS A 124 1.18 1.17 -3.21
N VAL A 125 0.37 1.44 -2.19
CA VAL A 125 -1.07 1.14 -2.22
C VAL A 125 -1.85 2.44 -2.13
N ILE A 126 -2.75 2.64 -3.08
CA ILE A 126 -3.64 3.80 -3.14
C ILE A 126 -5.07 3.27 -3.15
N CYS A 127 -5.86 3.60 -2.12
CA CYS A 127 -7.29 3.28 -2.15
C CYS A 127 -8.18 4.21 -1.31
N ASN A 128 -9.50 4.03 -1.42
CA ASN A 128 -10.44 4.84 -0.65
C ASN A 128 -10.45 4.45 0.84
N SER A 129 -10.63 3.16 1.10
CA SER A 129 -10.64 2.58 2.44
C SER A 129 -9.86 1.27 2.43
N ALA A 130 -9.17 0.96 3.52
CA ALA A 130 -8.38 -0.26 3.65
C ALA A 130 -8.58 -0.94 5.00
N GLU A 131 -8.74 -2.26 4.96
CA GLU A 131 -8.75 -3.13 6.12
C GLU A 131 -7.66 -4.18 5.99
N ILE A 132 -6.69 -4.16 6.90
CA ILE A 132 -5.50 -5.00 6.85
C ILE A 132 -5.54 -5.99 8.01
N ALA A 133 -5.62 -7.29 7.71
CA ALA A 133 -5.79 -8.34 8.69
C ALA A 133 -4.79 -9.48 8.46
N SER A 134 -3.85 -9.70 9.39
CA SER A 134 -2.82 -10.74 9.26
C SER A 134 -1.98 -10.63 7.98
N ALA A 135 -1.76 -9.40 7.50
CA ALA A 135 -0.97 -9.13 6.30
C ALA A 135 0.41 -8.58 6.64
N VAL A 136 1.37 -8.77 5.72
CA VAL A 136 2.68 -8.11 5.74
C VAL A 136 2.74 -7.12 4.58
N ILE A 137 2.90 -5.84 4.90
CA ILE A 137 2.96 -4.76 3.89
C ILE A 137 4.29 -4.05 3.99
N GLU A 138 5.03 -4.03 2.88
CA GLU A 138 6.27 -3.28 2.71
C GLU A 138 6.06 -2.21 1.64
N GLY A 139 5.91 -0.96 2.05
CA GLY A 139 5.68 0.17 1.15
C GLY A 139 4.73 1.21 1.73
N ASP A 140 4.45 2.23 0.92
CA ASP A 140 3.65 3.38 1.35
C ASP A 140 2.16 3.13 1.13
N LEU A 141 1.35 3.43 2.14
CA LEU A 141 -0.11 3.36 2.07
C LEU A 141 -0.69 4.78 1.98
N ASP A 142 -1.43 5.05 0.91
CA ASP A 142 -2.10 6.32 0.64
C ASP A 142 -3.61 6.08 0.57
N ILE A 143 -4.27 6.24 1.71
CA ILE A 143 -5.67 5.92 1.91
C ILE A 143 -6.47 7.22 2.02
N THR A 144 -7.57 7.35 1.29
CA THR A 144 -8.30 8.64 1.29
C THR A 144 -9.13 8.84 2.56
N ASP A 145 -9.77 7.79 3.06
CA ASP A 145 -10.71 7.87 4.18
C ASP A 145 -10.22 7.06 5.40
N ASN A 146 -10.59 5.77 5.52
CA ASN A 146 -10.32 4.98 6.73
C ASN A 146 -9.28 3.88 6.48
N LEU A 147 -8.31 3.77 7.38
CA LEU A 147 -7.34 2.68 7.43
C LEU A 147 -7.49 1.94 8.75
N ILE A 148 -7.84 0.65 8.68
CA ILE A 148 -7.98 -0.23 9.84
C ILE A 148 -6.92 -1.32 9.76
N ILE A 149 -6.04 -1.34 10.74
CA ILE A 149 -4.97 -2.33 10.87
C ILE A 149 -5.34 -3.25 12.03
N LYS A 150 -5.73 -4.47 11.72
CA LYS A 150 -6.09 -5.49 12.71
C LYS A 150 -4.84 -6.17 13.29
N VAL A 151 -5.07 -6.95 14.35
CA VAL A 151 -4.04 -7.76 15.01
C VAL A 151 -3.41 -8.74 14.02
N GLY A 152 -2.12 -9.01 14.20
CA GLY A 152 -1.34 -9.91 13.33
C GLY A 152 -0.82 -9.26 12.05
N SER A 153 -1.21 -8.01 11.77
CA SER A 153 -0.68 -7.24 10.63
C SER A 153 0.65 -6.58 10.98
N GLN A 154 1.60 -6.63 10.04
CA GLN A 154 2.89 -5.95 10.11
C GLN A 154 3.03 -5.01 8.92
N ILE A 155 3.23 -3.72 9.20
CA ILE A 155 3.32 -2.70 8.16
C ILE A 155 4.63 -1.94 8.32
N ASN A 156 5.39 -1.83 7.23
CA ASN A 156 6.63 -1.09 7.15
C ASN A 156 6.55 -0.08 6.00
N GLY A 157 6.51 1.22 6.32
CA GLY A 157 6.43 2.29 5.34
C GLY A 157 5.68 3.51 5.86
N MET A 158 5.47 4.50 4.99
CA MET A 158 4.71 5.70 5.35
C MET A 158 3.20 5.48 5.21
N LEU A 159 2.45 5.92 6.21
CA LEU A 159 1.00 5.80 6.27
C LEU A 159 0.33 7.16 6.15
N TYR A 160 -0.53 7.30 5.15
CA TYR A 160 -1.36 8.48 4.94
C TYR A 160 -2.82 8.05 4.94
N ALA A 161 -3.62 8.59 5.87
CA ALA A 161 -5.08 8.43 5.84
C ALA A 161 -5.82 9.61 6.44
N LYS A 162 -7.15 9.60 6.40
CA LYS A 162 -7.95 10.56 7.19
C LYS A 162 -8.13 10.06 8.61
N SER A 163 -8.59 8.82 8.79
CA SER A 163 -8.71 8.17 10.09
C SER A 163 -7.95 6.85 10.11
N ILE A 164 -7.11 6.65 11.13
CA ILE A 164 -6.27 5.44 11.26
C ILE A 164 -6.60 4.73 12.56
N HIS A 165 -6.93 3.45 12.47
CA HIS A 165 -7.15 2.57 13.60
C HIS A 165 -6.08 1.48 13.60
N VAL A 166 -5.30 1.38 14.68
CA VAL A 166 -4.18 0.45 14.76
C VAL A 166 -4.38 -0.52 15.91
N SER A 167 -4.38 -1.82 15.60
CA SER A 167 -4.33 -2.94 16.56
C SER A 167 -3.15 -3.89 16.27
N GLY A 168 -2.28 -3.55 15.31
CA GLY A 168 -1.16 -4.38 14.87
C GLY A 168 0.21 -3.71 15.08
N GLN A 169 1.22 -4.19 14.34
CA GLN A 169 2.57 -3.64 14.36
C GLN A 169 2.79 -2.70 13.19
N VAL A 170 3.23 -1.48 13.47
CA VAL A 170 3.53 -0.47 12.45
C VAL A 170 4.92 0.10 12.68
N THR A 171 5.76 0.04 11.66
CA THR A 171 7.08 0.66 11.64
C THR A 171 7.12 1.70 10.51
N GLY A 172 7.23 2.97 10.87
CA GLY A 172 7.21 4.07 9.92
C GLY A 172 6.38 5.26 10.39
N ASP A 173 6.39 6.32 9.59
CA ASP A 173 5.73 7.58 9.93
C ASP A 173 4.24 7.53 9.56
N ILE A 174 3.39 7.98 10.48
CA ILE A 174 1.94 7.98 10.37
C ILE A 174 1.45 9.42 10.26
N THR A 175 0.74 9.74 9.18
CA THR A 175 0.10 11.04 8.96
C THR A 175 -1.40 10.84 8.79
N ALA A 176 -2.18 11.31 9.76
CA ALA A 176 -3.63 11.24 9.71
C ALA A 176 -4.27 12.63 9.68
N LYS A 177 -5.22 12.86 8.76
CA LYS A 177 -5.88 14.17 8.61
C LYS A 177 -6.93 14.47 9.68
N SER A 178 -7.46 13.47 10.37
CA SER A 178 -8.56 13.63 11.35
C SER A 178 -8.20 13.06 12.70
N GLU A 179 -8.01 11.73 12.77
CA GLU A 179 -7.71 11.05 14.04
C GLU A 179 -6.83 9.80 13.85
N VAL A 180 -6.07 9.47 14.89
CA VAL A 180 -5.41 8.17 15.06
C VAL A 180 -5.92 7.52 16.34
N ARG A 181 -6.47 6.32 16.22
CA ARG A 181 -6.87 5.48 17.35
C ARG A 181 -5.95 4.28 17.46
N ILE A 182 -5.39 4.11 18.63
CA ILE A 182 -4.38 3.11 18.92
C ILE A 182 -4.98 2.18 19.96
N HIS A 183 -5.26 0.96 19.55
CA HIS A 183 -5.86 -0.07 20.38
C HIS A 183 -4.83 -0.73 21.30
N SER A 184 -5.31 -1.43 22.32
CA SER A 184 -4.50 -2.07 23.36
C SER A 184 -3.37 -2.99 22.85
N ASP A 185 -3.56 -3.68 21.72
CA ASP A 185 -2.57 -4.61 21.15
C ASP A 185 -1.56 -3.96 20.18
N ALA A 186 -1.66 -2.65 19.96
CA ALA A 186 -0.85 -1.96 18.95
C ALA A 186 0.59 -1.72 19.39
N CYS A 187 1.53 -1.91 18.48
CA CYS A 187 2.93 -1.52 18.64
C CYS A 187 3.36 -0.64 17.47
N ILE A 188 3.59 0.65 17.74
CA ILE A 188 3.96 1.63 16.72
C ILE A 188 5.36 2.15 17.01
N THR A 189 6.24 2.06 16.00
CA THR A 189 7.59 2.64 16.02
C THR A 189 7.75 3.61 14.85
N GLY A 190 7.78 4.90 15.14
CA GLY A 190 7.83 5.96 14.14
C GLY A 190 7.14 7.23 14.62
N ASN A 191 7.15 8.27 13.78
CA ASN A 191 6.54 9.55 14.15
C ASN A 191 5.06 9.58 13.77
N ILE A 192 4.23 10.24 14.58
CA ILE A 192 2.79 10.36 14.32
C ILE A 192 2.43 11.83 14.22
N SER A 193 1.82 12.23 13.11
CA SER A 193 1.25 13.56 12.89
C SER A 193 -0.27 13.45 12.73
N THR A 194 -1.04 14.03 13.64
CA THR A 194 -2.51 13.98 13.58
C THR A 194 -3.19 15.08 14.40
N PRO A 195 -4.39 15.58 14.04
CA PRO A 195 -5.13 16.53 14.88
C PRO A 195 -5.66 15.96 16.19
N THR A 196 -5.96 14.67 16.23
CA THR A 196 -6.56 14.00 17.38
C THR A 196 -5.97 12.61 17.53
N ILE A 197 -5.56 12.25 18.74
CA ILE A 197 -5.02 10.92 19.02
C ILE A 197 -5.77 10.32 20.22
N MET A 198 -6.11 9.04 20.12
CA MET A 198 -6.68 8.24 21.20
C MET A 198 -5.82 7.00 21.38
N VAL A 199 -5.42 6.73 22.63
CA VAL A 199 -4.56 5.60 22.97
C VAL A 199 -5.24 4.78 24.06
N GLU A 200 -5.47 3.50 23.79
CA GLU A 200 -5.99 2.54 24.76
C GLU A 200 -4.88 1.99 25.66
N SER A 201 -5.27 1.51 26.84
CA SER A 201 -4.34 0.88 27.78
C SER A 201 -3.75 -0.40 27.19
N GLY A 202 -2.42 -0.49 27.17
CA GLY A 202 -1.67 -1.64 26.62
C GLY A 202 -0.87 -1.30 25.36
N ALA A 203 -1.25 -0.23 24.65
CA ALA A 203 -0.56 0.20 23.44
C ALA A 203 0.89 0.62 23.69
N ILE A 204 1.80 0.21 22.81
CA ILE A 204 3.21 0.60 22.84
C ILE A 204 3.48 1.58 21.70
N LEU A 205 4.00 2.75 22.06
CA LEU A 205 4.29 3.85 21.14
C LEU A 205 5.73 4.31 21.33
N ARG A 206 6.52 4.28 20.25
CA ARG A 206 7.92 4.70 20.23
C ARG A 206 8.17 5.67 19.09
N GLY A 207 8.26 6.96 19.41
CA GLY A 207 8.61 8.00 18.44
C GLY A 207 8.09 9.37 18.86
N LYS A 208 8.21 10.36 17.97
CA LYS A 208 7.69 11.70 18.21
C LYS A 208 6.22 11.75 17.80
N ILE A 209 5.37 12.32 18.66
CA ILE A 209 3.97 12.60 18.32
C ILE A 209 3.83 14.11 18.16
N GLU A 210 3.23 14.53 17.07
CA GLU A 210 2.94 15.92 16.76
C GLU A 210 1.45 16.09 16.51
N VAL A 211 0.78 16.75 17.46
CA VAL A 211 -0.66 16.98 17.37
C VAL A 211 -0.93 18.34 16.75
N GLN A 212 -1.23 18.36 15.45
CA GLN A 212 -1.50 19.60 14.69
C GLN A 212 -2.96 19.64 14.26
N LYS A 213 -3.72 20.62 14.78
CA LYS A 213 -5.10 20.85 14.39
C LYS A 213 -5.16 22.03 13.43
N ASP A 214 -5.79 21.85 12.27
CA ASP A 214 -6.07 22.96 11.35
C ASP A 214 -7.21 23.81 11.95
N ILE A 215 -6.85 24.92 12.61
CA ILE A 215 -7.78 25.78 13.38
C ILE A 215 -8.72 26.59 12.46
N LYS A 216 -8.62 26.48 11.13
CA LYS A 216 -9.40 27.30 10.18
C LYS A 216 -10.93 27.19 10.33
N VAL A 217 -11.48 26.01 10.61
CA VAL A 217 -12.93 25.77 10.60
C VAL A 217 -13.69 26.46 11.74
N ARG A 218 -13.06 26.64 12.90
CA ARG A 218 -13.72 27.27 14.06
C ARG A 218 -13.95 28.77 13.87
N ASN A 219 -13.06 29.44 13.15
CA ASN A 219 -13.15 30.89 12.96
C ASN A 219 -14.19 31.28 11.91
N GLU A 220 -14.43 30.46 10.88
CA GLU A 220 -15.48 30.74 9.88
C GLU A 220 -16.90 30.65 10.44
N SER A 221 -17.15 29.69 11.35
CA SER A 221 -18.46 29.54 11.99
C SER A 221 -18.76 30.67 12.97
N LEU A 222 -17.74 31.15 13.70
CA LEU A 222 -17.84 32.33 14.57
C LEU A 222 -18.05 33.62 13.78
N ASN A 223 -17.28 33.82 12.71
CA ASN A 223 -17.41 35.03 11.88
C ASN A 223 -18.75 35.10 11.14
N LYS A 224 -19.33 33.95 10.75
CA LYS A 224 -20.65 33.90 10.13
C LYS A 224 -21.79 34.12 11.13
N ALA A 225 -21.61 33.71 12.39
CA ALA A 225 -22.58 33.94 13.46
C ALA A 225 -22.56 35.39 14.00
N LEU A 226 -21.41 36.08 13.95
CA LEU A 226 -21.29 37.48 14.33
C LEU A 226 -21.72 38.47 13.22
N ALA A 227 -21.96 37.98 12.01
CA ALA A 227 -22.36 38.78 10.85
C ALA A 227 -23.88 38.74 10.57
N GLN A 228 -24.69 38.16 11.46
CA GLN A 228 -26.17 38.18 11.46
C GLN A 228 -26.68 38.93 12.67
#